data_AF-A0A1H4L9T3-F1
#
_entry.id   AF-A0A1H4L9T3-F1
#
_cell.length_a   1.000
_cell.length_b   1.000
_cell.length_c   1.000
_cell.angle_alpha   90.00
_cell.angle_beta   90.00
_cell.angle_gamma   90.00
#
_symmetry.space_group_name_H-M   'P 1'
#
loop_
_entity.id
_entity.type
_entity.pdbx_description
1 polymer ?
#
loop_
_entity_poly.entity_id
_entity_poly.type
_entity_poly.pdbx_seq_one_letter_code
_entity_poly.pdbx_strand_id
1 'polypeptide(L)'
;MIIDYHEAETKPDGELSIHVGIQFEDEPDSLYVIHISVDVNGWVKAWTLLYNGVDCKYNFKPEEKVKVLAHLSEAGMLLQERKKG
;
A
#
# COMPACT_ATOMS: atom_id res chain seq x y z
N MET A 1 0.25 5.32 12.65
CA MET A 1 0.93 5.00 11.36
C MET A 1 1.36 6.29 10.66
N ILE A 2 2.64 6.43 10.36
CA ILE A 2 3.26 7.52 9.60
C ILE A 2 3.70 6.95 8.25
N ILE A 3 3.57 7.71 7.16
CA ILE A 3 3.98 7.30 5.81
C ILE A 3 5.24 8.09 5.45
N ASP A 4 6.31 7.38 5.09
CA ASP A 4 7.62 7.98 4.82
C ASP A 4 7.84 8.24 3.33
N TYR A 5 7.50 7.25 2.50
CA TYR A 5 7.69 7.31 1.06
C TYR A 5 6.73 6.39 0.31
N HIS A 6 6.66 6.56 -1.00
CA HIS A 6 6.08 5.57 -1.90
C HIS A 6 7.00 5.36 -3.11
N GLU A 7 6.95 4.17 -3.68
CA GLU A 7 7.57 3.81 -4.96
C GLU A 7 6.56 2.98 -5.76
N ALA A 8 6.47 3.24 -7.07
CA ALA A 8 5.55 2.55 -7.94
C ALA A 8 6.29 2.02 -9.18
N GLU A 9 6.06 0.75 -9.51
CA GLU A 9 6.64 0.08 -10.67
C GLU A 9 5.52 -0.52 -11.51
N THR A 10 5.51 -0.19 -12.81
CA THR A 10 4.65 -0.87 -13.78
C THR A 10 5.30 -2.19 -14.18
N LYS A 11 4.61 -3.29 -13.90
CA LYS A 11 5.03 -4.64 -14.26
C LYS A 11 4.90 -4.88 -15.77
N PRO A 12 5.59 -5.90 -16.33
CA PRO A 12 5.51 -6.23 -17.75
C PRO A 12 4.10 -6.57 -18.26
N ASP A 13 3.20 -7.00 -17.38
CA ASP A 13 1.79 -7.30 -17.67
C ASP A 13 0.88 -6.05 -17.61
N GLY A 14 1.45 -4.88 -17.33
CA GLY A 14 0.75 -3.60 -17.19
C GLY A 14 0.12 -3.38 -15.80
N GLU A 15 0.24 -4.33 -14.88
CA GLU A 15 -0.16 -4.12 -13.49
C GLU A 15 0.78 -3.15 -12.78
N LEU A 16 0.26 -2.46 -11.75
CA LEU A 16 1.07 -1.55 -10.94
C LEU A 16 1.40 -2.22 -9.59
N SER A 17 2.67 -2.18 -9.23
CA SER A 17 3.20 -2.61 -7.94
C SER A 17 3.61 -1.38 -7.15
N ILE A 18 2.94 -1.10 -6.03
CA ILE A 18 3.23 0.07 -5.21
C ILE A 18 3.78 -0.39 -3.86
N HIS A 19 4.90 0.18 -3.45
CA HIS A 19 5.50 0.01 -2.14
C HIS A 19 5.37 1.31 -1.36
N VAL A 20 4.80 1.25 -0.17
CA VAL A 20 4.64 2.42 0.72
C VAL A 20 5.39 2.13 2.01
N GLY A 21 6.46 2.87 2.26
CA GLY A 21 7.21 2.78 3.52
C GLY A 21 6.41 3.43 4.65
N ILE A 22 6.28 2.73 5.77
CA ILE A 22 5.54 3.22 6.93
C ILE A 22 6.30 2.96 8.24
N GLN A 23 5.95 3.76 9.26
CA GLN A 23 6.32 3.54 10.65
C GLN A 23 5.06 3.43 11.52
N PHE A 24 5.05 2.46 12.44
CA PHE A 24 4.06 2.40 13.51
C PHE A 24 4.56 3.21 14.71
N GLU A 25 3.65 3.87 15.42
CA GLU A 25 4.02 4.74 16.56
C GLU A 25 4.65 3.96 17.71
N ASP A 26 4.21 2.72 17.92
CA ASP A 26 4.75 1.82 18.94
C ASP A 26 6.10 1.18 18.52
N GLU A 27 6.42 1.20 17.22
CA GLU A 27 7.63 0.58 16.64
C GLU A 27 8.26 1.49 15.57
N PRO A 28 8.84 2.64 15.97
CA PRO A 28 9.32 3.66 15.03
C PRO A 28 10.59 3.24 14.28
N ASP A 29 11.41 2.35 14.86
CA ASP A 29 12.67 1.88 14.26
C ASP A 29 12.47 0.67 13.32
N SER A 30 11.24 0.15 13.23
CA SER A 30 10.92 -1.04 12.44
C SER A 30 10.67 -0.69 10.97
N LEU A 31 11.26 -1.47 10.06
CA LEU A 31 11.14 -1.26 8.61
C LEU A 31 9.92 -2.00 8.06
N TYR A 32 8.80 -1.29 7.99
CA TYR A 32 7.54 -1.80 7.44
C TYR A 32 7.26 -1.22 6.05
N VAL A 33 6.80 -2.08 5.14
CA VAL A 33 6.40 -1.70 3.78
C VAL A 33 5.04 -2.26 3.48
N ILE A 34 4.09 -1.41 3.09
CA ILE A 34 2.84 -1.85 2.51
C ILE A 34 3.07 -2.08 1.03
N HIS A 35 2.86 -3.31 0.58
CA HIS A 35 2.80 -3.67 -0.83
C HIS A 35 1.34 -3.66 -1.31
N ILE A 36 1.08 -2.92 -2.38
CA ILE A 36 -0.23 -2.79 -3.01
C ILE A 36 -0.12 -3.28 -4.46
N SER A 37 -0.89 -4.31 -4.79
CA SER A 37 -1.04 -4.77 -6.17
C SER A 37 -2.28 -4.14 -6.76
N VAL A 38 -2.12 -3.51 -7.93
CA VAL A 38 -3.20 -2.82 -8.65
C VAL A 38 -3.28 -3.38 -10.06
N ASP A 39 -4.50 -3.64 -10.53
CA ASP A 39 -4.72 -4.10 -11.89
C ASP A 39 -4.63 -2.98 -12.94
N VAL A 40 -4.64 -3.37 -14.21
CA VAL A 40 -4.56 -2.45 -15.38
C VAL A 40 -5.68 -1.40 -15.43
N ASN A 41 -6.75 -1.57 -14.65
CA ASN A 41 -7.87 -0.63 -14.58
C ASN A 41 -7.79 0.27 -13.33
N GLY A 42 -6.71 0.19 -12.56
CA GLY A 42 -6.53 0.98 -11.34
C GLY A 42 -7.24 0.40 -10.11
N TRP A 43 -7.74 -0.84 -10.16
CA TRP A 43 -8.35 -1.47 -8.99
C TRP A 43 -7.31 -2.16 -8.12
N VAL A 44 -7.37 -1.90 -6.82
CA VAL A 44 -6.54 -2.59 -5.85
C VAL A 44 -6.97 -4.05 -5.74
N LYS A 45 -6.04 -4.96 -6.01
CA LYS A 45 -6.18 -6.41 -5.92
C LYS A 45 -5.84 -6.93 -4.53
N ALA A 46 -4.74 -6.43 -3.96
CA ALA A 46 -4.21 -6.92 -2.69
C ALA A 46 -3.47 -5.84 -1.91
N TRP A 47 -3.47 -5.98 -0.59
CA TRP A 47 -2.68 -5.22 0.36
C TRP A 47 -1.90 -6.23 1.21
N THR A 48 -0.59 -6.04 1.32
CA THR A 48 0.28 -6.90 2.12
C THR A 48 1.20 -6.03 2.96
N LEU A 49 1.28 -6.27 4.27
CA LEU A 49 2.28 -5.64 5.12
C LEU A 49 3.52 -6.52 5.18
N LEU A 50 4.65 -5.97 4.77
CA LEU A 50 5.96 -6.60 4.83
C LEU A 50 6.75 -6.01 6.00
N TYR A 51 7.33 -6.87 6.83
CA TYR A 51 8.34 -6.50 7.82
C TYR A 51 9.66 -7.13 7.41
N ASN A 52 10.68 -6.31 7.13
CA ASN A 52 11.96 -6.79 6.58
C ASN A 52 11.77 -7.72 5.35
N GLY A 53 10.80 -7.40 4.49
CA GLY A 53 10.48 -8.18 3.29
C GLY A 53 9.61 -9.42 3.50
N VAL A 54 9.16 -9.69 4.74
CA VAL A 54 8.35 -10.87 5.07
C VAL A 54 6.90 -10.48 5.32
N ASP A 55 5.95 -11.21 4.73
CA ASP A 55 4.50 -11.01 4.92
C ASP A 55 4.08 -11.27 6.37
N CYS A 56 3.57 -10.21 7.02
CA CYS A 56 3.08 -10.24 8.39
C CYS A 56 1.66 -10.79 8.53
N LYS A 57 0.96 -11.05 7.41
CA LYS A 57 -0.47 -11.38 7.36
C LYS A 57 -1.34 -10.35 8.10
N TYR A 58 -0.92 -9.10 8.04
CA TYR A 58 -1.58 -7.99 8.71
C TYR A 58 -2.95 -7.72 8.09
N ASN A 59 -3.95 -7.50 8.94
CA ASN A 59 -5.29 -7.13 8.50
C ASN A 59 -5.49 -5.62 8.65
N PHE A 60 -5.30 -4.89 7.56
CA PHE A 60 -5.47 -3.44 7.52
C PHE A 60 -6.90 -3.01 7.89
N LYS A 61 -7.00 -2.06 8.80
CA LYS A 61 -8.26 -1.40 9.12
C LYS A 61 -8.67 -0.46 7.97
N PRO A 62 -9.97 -0.23 7.75
CA PRO A 62 -10.44 0.66 6.69
C PRO A 62 -9.80 2.05 6.73
N GLU A 63 -9.64 2.63 7.91
CA GLU A 63 -9.03 3.95 8.09
C GLU A 63 -7.56 4.02 7.67
N GLU A 64 -6.81 2.94 7.84
CA GLU A 64 -5.40 2.85 7.43
C GLU A 64 -5.29 2.85 5.91
N LYS A 65 -6.16 2.08 5.26
CA LYS A 65 -6.22 2.05 3.79
C LYS A 65 -6.63 3.39 3.22
N VAL A 66 -7.62 4.04 3.80
CA VAL A 66 -8.04 5.41 3.39
C VAL A 66 -6.86 6.37 3.50
N LYS A 67 -6.08 6.32 4.57
CA LYS A 67 -4.90 7.16 4.74
C LYS A 67 -3.85 6.92 3.65
N VAL A 68 -3.57 5.66 3.31
CA VAL A 68 -2.60 5.33 2.25
C VAL A 68 -3.11 5.74 0.88
N LEU A 69 -4.39 5.48 0.57
CA LEU A 69 -5.00 5.89 -0.69
C LEU A 69 -4.99 7.41 -0.86
N ALA A 70 -5.25 8.17 0.22
CA ALA A 70 -5.17 9.63 0.20
C ALA A 70 -3.74 10.12 -0.14
N HIS A 71 -2.72 9.55 0.53
CA HIS A 71 -1.30 9.86 0.24
C HIS A 71 -0.93 9.58 -1.23
N LEU A 72 -1.35 8.44 -1.76
CA LEU A 72 -1.10 8.08 -3.16
C LEU A 72 -1.86 9.00 -4.13
N SER A 73 -3.08 9.41 -3.78
CA SER A 73 -3.86 10.36 -4.58
C SER A 73 -3.22 11.75 -4.63
N GLU A 74 -2.62 12.22 -3.52
CA GLU A 74 -1.87 13.48 -3.50
C GLU A 74 -0.64 13.43 -4.41
N ALA A 75 -0.06 12.23 -4.58
CA ALA A 75 1.01 11.96 -5.55
C ALA A 75 0.52 11.75 -6.99
N GLY A 76 -0.79 11.91 -7.25
CA GLY A 76 -1.39 11.77 -8.58
C GLY A 76 -1.80 10.35 -8.97
N MET A 77 -1.71 9.37 -8.07
CA MET A 77 -2.16 8.00 -8.30
C MET A 77 -3.63 7.83 -7.86
N LEU A 78 -4.53 7.80 -8.84
CA LEU A 78 -5.96 7.57 -8.59
C LEU A 78 -6.26 6.06 -8.59
N LEU A 79 -6.34 5.49 -7.39
CA LEU A 79 -6.60 4.05 -7.18
C LEU A 79 -8.02 3.81 -6.67
N GLN A 80 -8.60 2.66 -7.03
CA GLN A 80 -9.95 2.29 -6.60
C GLN A 80 -9.92 1.04 -5.72
N GLU A 81 -10.48 1.15 -4.51
CA GLU A 81 -10.63 -0.01 -3.63
C GLU A 81 -11.89 -0.80 -4.03
N ARG A 82 -11.77 -2.12 -4.21
CA ARG A 82 -12.95 -2.96 -4.41
C ARG A 82 -13.77 -2.96 -3.13
N LYS A 83 -15.02 -2.50 -3.21
CA LYS A 83 -16.01 -2.79 -2.17
C LYS A 83 -16.17 -4.30 -2.11
N LYS A 84 -15.83 -4.93 -0.98
CA LYS A 84 -16.30 -6.29 -0.72
C LYS A 84 -17.82 -6.24 -0.76
N GLY A 85 -18.41 -6.84 -1.80
CA GLY A 85 -19.85 -7.03 -1.92
C GLY A 85 -20.38 -8.03 -0.92
#